data_AF-A0A1B6KT90-F1
#
_entry.id   AF-A0A1B6KT90-F1
#
_cell.length_a   1.000
_cell.length_b   1.000
_cell.length_c   1.000
_cell.angle_alpha   90.00
_cell.angle_beta   90.00
_cell.angle_gamma   90.00
#
_symmetry.space_group_name_H-M   'P 1'
#
loop_
_entity.id
_entity.type
_entity.pdbx_description
1 polymer ?
#
loop_
_entity_poly.entity_id
_entity_poly.type
_entity_poly.pdbx_seq_one_letter_code
_entity_poly.pdbx_strand_id
1 'polypeptide(L)'
;MLPPQGGIGELYGLKTAEALRRLYLEVEEVLAEYREASGRKWPWLWEVLRHRSQHSRLCWIPLAALLGSAGVLLAGASFDNGIDGSCCLVGQGLLVLGLLVFNLSVALWDARLRHQEMYKKALDVTTVLKRCAEICHWKETNYPHLCSPYSPCITLQWTYRDGRVVNLPWALLVAGDTVMIRPGQPAPGHCTPLGDKECPELRRGE
;
A
#
# COMPACT_ATOMS: atom_id res chain seq x y z
N MET A 1 -3.05 -26.80 -32.91
CA MET A 1 -2.45 -27.62 -31.85
C MET A 1 -3.45 -27.67 -30.72
N LEU A 2 -4.10 -28.80 -30.50
CA LEU A 2 -5.06 -29.00 -29.40
C LEU A 2 -4.28 -29.15 -28.09
N PRO A 3 -4.73 -28.55 -26.98
CA PRO A 3 -4.04 -28.68 -25.70
C PRO A 3 -4.16 -30.12 -25.16
N PRO A 4 -3.16 -30.60 -24.41
CA PRO A 4 -3.15 -31.93 -23.80
C PRO A 4 -4.27 -32.09 -22.77
N GLN A 5 -4.84 -33.30 -22.69
CA GLN A 5 -6.03 -33.66 -21.91
C GLN A 5 -5.78 -33.79 -20.38
N GLY A 6 -4.97 -32.91 -19.81
CA GLY A 6 -4.88 -32.72 -18.37
C GLY A 6 -5.74 -31.52 -17.96
N GLY A 7 -6.83 -31.76 -17.22
CA GLY A 7 -7.53 -30.71 -16.48
C GLY A 7 -8.41 -29.79 -17.32
N ILE A 8 -9.39 -30.32 -18.06
CA ILE A 8 -10.43 -29.51 -18.73
C ILE A 8 -11.12 -28.55 -17.72
N GLY A 9 -11.18 -28.90 -16.44
CA GLY A 9 -11.69 -28.05 -15.35
C GLY A 9 -10.79 -26.84 -14.98
N GLU A 10 -9.47 -26.91 -15.19
CA GLU A 10 -8.53 -25.82 -14.85
C GLU A 10 -8.55 -24.68 -15.88
N LEU A 11 -8.99 -24.96 -17.12
CA LEU A 11 -9.17 -23.93 -18.15
C LEU A 11 -10.42 -23.06 -17.91
N TYR A 12 -11.42 -23.53 -17.17
CA TYR A 12 -12.66 -22.77 -16.95
C TYR A 12 -12.47 -21.59 -15.98
N GLY A 13 -11.32 -21.51 -15.29
CA GLY A 13 -11.02 -20.46 -14.33
C GLY A 13 -11.99 -20.43 -13.15
N LEU A 14 -11.82 -19.46 -12.25
CA LEU A 14 -12.75 -19.29 -11.13
C LEU A 14 -14.08 -18.67 -11.59
N LYS A 15 -15.15 -18.99 -10.86
CA LYS A 15 -16.40 -18.22 -10.99
C LYS A 15 -16.24 -16.85 -10.36
N THR A 16 -16.86 -15.82 -10.93
CA THR A 16 -16.70 -14.45 -10.42
C THR A 16 -17.15 -14.31 -8.96
N ALA A 17 -18.27 -14.93 -8.59
CA ALA A 17 -18.76 -14.91 -7.21
C ALA A 17 -17.81 -15.60 -6.22
N GLU A 18 -17.19 -16.70 -6.66
CA GLU A 18 -16.21 -17.44 -5.86
C GLU A 18 -14.93 -16.61 -5.67
N ALA A 19 -14.43 -16.00 -6.74
CA ALA A 19 -13.24 -15.17 -6.69
C ALA A 19 -13.43 -13.93 -5.80
N LEU A 20 -14.59 -13.26 -5.89
CA LEU A 20 -14.90 -12.12 -5.01
C LEU A 20 -14.99 -12.54 -3.54
N ARG A 21 -15.55 -13.72 -3.25
CA ARG A 21 -15.61 -14.25 -1.90
C ARG A 21 -14.22 -14.54 -1.35
N ARG A 22 -13.32 -15.13 -2.16
CA ARG A 22 -11.91 -15.35 -1.77
C ARG A 22 -11.19 -14.04 -1.50
N LEU A 23 -11.33 -13.06 -2.40
CA LEU A 23 -10.75 -11.72 -2.24
C LEU A 23 -11.20 -11.07 -0.93
N TYR A 24 -12.50 -11.17 -0.61
CA TYR A 24 -13.05 -10.65 0.64
C TYR A 24 -12.40 -11.31 1.87
N LEU A 25 -12.28 -12.64 1.87
CA LEU A 25 -11.70 -13.38 2.99
C LEU A 25 -10.21 -13.05 3.18
N GLU A 26 -9.44 -12.98 2.09
CA GLU A 26 -8.01 -12.63 2.14
C GLU A 26 -7.79 -11.21 2.68
N VAL A 27 -8.61 -10.24 2.26
CA VAL A 27 -8.52 -8.87 2.79
C VAL A 27 -8.95 -8.82 4.26
N GLU A 28 -9.98 -9.57 4.66
CA GLU A 28 -10.42 -9.65 6.06
C GLU A 28 -9.34 -10.26 6.96
N GLU A 29 -8.63 -11.29 6.49
CA GLU A 29 -7.49 -11.90 7.19
C GLU A 29 -6.34 -10.91 7.38
N VAL A 30 -5.93 -10.22 6.31
CA VAL A 30 -4.87 -9.18 6.39
C VAL A 30 -5.28 -8.05 7.35
N LEU A 31 -6.55 -7.66 7.36
CA LEU A 31 -7.04 -6.64 8.29
C LEU A 31 -7.06 -7.13 9.75
N ALA A 32 -7.37 -8.41 9.98
CA ALA A 32 -7.30 -9.01 11.31
C ALA A 32 -5.86 -9.05 11.83
N GLU A 33 -4.91 -9.50 11.01
CA GLU A 33 -3.48 -9.49 11.34
C GLU A 33 -2.98 -8.06 11.64
N TYR A 34 -3.36 -7.09 10.80
CA TYR A 34 -3.01 -5.69 11.02
C TYR A 34 -3.58 -5.14 12.33
N ARG A 35 -4.80 -5.53 12.70
CA ARG A 35 -5.45 -5.12 13.95
C ARG A 35 -4.73 -5.69 15.17
N GLU A 36 -4.32 -6.94 15.10
CA GLU A 36 -3.54 -7.60 16.17
C GLU A 36 -2.16 -6.94 16.32
N ALA A 37 -1.45 -6.72 15.21
CA ALA A 37 -0.16 -6.04 15.20
C ALA A 37 -0.25 -4.59 15.68
N SER A 38 -1.33 -3.87 15.34
CA SER A 38 -1.59 -2.49 15.77
C SER A 38 -2.06 -2.37 17.23
N GLY A 39 -2.34 -3.47 17.93
CA GLY A 39 -2.71 -3.48 19.35
C GLY A 39 -1.58 -3.01 20.28
N ARG A 40 -0.32 -3.04 19.83
CA ARG A 40 0.78 -2.34 20.50
C ARG A 40 0.55 -0.84 20.35
N LYS A 41 0.48 -0.10 21.46
CA LYS A 41 -0.01 1.30 21.46
C LYS A 41 0.93 2.33 20.77
N TRP A 42 2.15 1.95 20.37
CA TRP A 42 3.21 2.88 19.95
C TRP A 42 4.12 2.50 18.73
N PRO A 43 3.82 1.49 17.87
CA PRO A 43 4.72 1.12 16.78
C PRO A 43 4.87 2.25 15.75
N TRP A 44 3.79 2.98 15.48
CA TRP A 44 3.78 4.14 14.57
C TRP A 44 4.68 5.29 15.07
N LEU A 45 4.83 5.46 16.39
CA LEU A 45 5.72 6.48 16.96
C LEU A 45 7.18 6.13 16.70
N TRP A 46 7.53 4.86 16.86
CA TRP A 46 8.87 4.37 16.56
C TRP A 46 9.14 4.32 15.06
N GLU A 47 8.12 4.11 14.23
CA GLU A 47 8.22 4.15 12.77
C GLU A 47 8.47 5.57 12.24
N VAL A 48 7.91 6.59 12.91
CA VAL A 48 8.18 8.00 12.62
C VAL A 48 9.56 8.44 13.15
N LEU A 49 9.96 7.98 14.34
CA LEU A 49 11.25 8.33 14.95
C LEU A 49 12.43 7.52 14.42
N ARG A 50 12.23 6.37 13.76
CA ARG A 50 13.33 5.54 13.27
C ARG A 50 13.67 5.94 11.84
N HIS A 51 14.97 6.04 11.58
CA HIS A 51 15.70 6.61 10.43
C HIS A 51 15.28 6.20 8.99
N ARG A 52 14.10 5.62 8.74
CA ARG A 52 13.85 4.95 7.45
C ARG A 52 12.38 4.85 7.09
N SER A 53 11.76 5.99 6.80
CA SER A 53 10.48 6.02 6.12
C SER A 53 10.63 6.91 4.89
N GLN A 54 10.76 6.30 3.71
CA GLN A 54 10.84 6.98 2.41
C GLN A 54 9.60 7.85 2.11
N HIS A 55 8.53 7.70 2.90
CA HIS A 55 7.28 8.47 2.81
C HIS A 55 7.12 9.51 3.92
N SER A 56 8.08 9.63 4.85
CA SER A 56 8.00 10.66 5.88
C SER A 56 8.38 11.99 5.24
N ARG A 57 7.41 12.90 5.14
CA ARG A 57 7.62 14.29 4.70
C ARG A 57 8.59 15.07 5.61
N LEU A 58 9.03 14.47 6.72
CA LEU A 58 10.11 14.99 7.55
C LEU A 58 11.44 14.49 7.05
N CYS A 59 12.09 15.35 6.28
CA CYS A 59 13.50 15.20 6.03
C CYS A 59 14.25 15.43 7.35
N TRP A 60 15.06 14.45 7.76
CA TRP A 60 15.90 14.54 8.97
C TRP A 60 16.90 15.70 8.92
N ILE A 61 17.25 16.16 7.72
CA ILE A 61 18.19 17.26 7.49
C ILE A 61 17.65 18.59 8.06
N PRO A 62 16.45 19.07 7.69
CA PRO A 62 15.80 20.21 8.36
C PRO A 62 15.67 20.06 9.88
N LEU A 63 15.33 18.86 10.36
CA LEU A 63 15.17 18.63 11.81
C LEU A 63 16.50 18.77 12.54
N ALA A 64 17.57 18.18 12.00
CA ALA A 64 18.92 18.29 12.55
C ALA A 64 19.45 19.73 12.45
N ALA A 65 19.17 20.44 11.36
CA ALA A 65 19.54 21.84 11.18
C ALA A 65 18.82 22.75 12.21
N LEU A 66 17.51 22.57 12.41
CA LEU A 66 16.74 23.30 13.42
C LEU A 66 17.26 23.00 14.83
N LEU A 67 17.50 21.72 15.15
CA LEU A 67 18.04 21.32 16.45
C LEU A 67 19.44 21.91 16.71
N GLY A 68 20.31 21.89 15.70
CA GLY A 68 21.64 22.49 15.77
C GLY A 68 21.58 24.01 15.96
N SER A 69 20.70 24.69 15.22
CA SER A 69 20.52 26.14 15.35
C SER A 69 19.99 26.55 16.74
N ALA A 70 19.04 25.79 17.30
CA ALA A 70 18.57 26.01 18.66
C ALA A 70 19.69 25.80 19.70
N GLY A 71 20.50 24.76 19.53
CA GLY A 71 21.65 24.48 20.41
C GLY A 71 22.70 25.59 20.39
N VAL A 72 23.06 26.10 19.21
CA VAL A 72 24.01 27.21 19.07
C VAL A 72 23.49 28.49 19.74
N LEU A 73 22.20 28.82 19.56
CA LEU A 73 21.59 30.01 20.15
C LEU A 73 21.55 29.94 21.68
N LEU A 74 21.21 28.76 22.24
CA LEU A 74 21.18 28.55 23.69
C LEU A 74 22.59 28.54 24.31
N ALA A 75 23.57 27.93 23.63
CA ALA A 75 24.96 27.96 24.06
C ALA A 75 25.51 29.40 24.04
N GLY A 76 25.24 30.16 22.97
CA GLY A 76 25.65 31.57 22.84
C GLY A 76 25.13 32.45 23.98
N ALA A 77 23.89 32.23 24.43
CA ALA A 77 23.32 32.94 25.58
C ALA A 77 24.01 32.61 26.92
N SER A 78 24.70 31.47 27.02
CA SER A 78 25.44 31.07 28.22
C SER A 78 26.85 31.67 28.27
N PHE A 79 27.40 32.06 27.12
CA PHE A 79 28.72 32.70 27.00
C PHE A 79 28.65 34.23 26.99
N ASP A 80 27.49 34.80 26.67
CA ASP A 80 27.28 36.25 26.72
C ASP A 80 27.00 36.72 28.16
N ASN A 81 27.87 37.59 28.68
CA ASN A 81 27.75 38.17 30.02
C ASN A 81 26.83 39.42 30.03
N GLY A 82 26.36 39.86 28.86
CA GLY A 82 25.43 40.99 28.71
C GLY A 82 23.97 40.58 28.99
N ILE A 83 23.33 41.23 29.96
CA ILE A 83 21.95 40.94 30.37
C ILE A 83 20.94 41.16 29.21
N ASP A 84 21.15 42.21 28.41
CA ASP A 84 20.26 42.56 27.29
C ASP A 84 20.43 41.63 26.07
N GLY A 85 21.67 41.20 25.78
CA GLY A 85 21.99 40.29 24.69
C GLY A 85 21.46 38.88 24.94
N SER A 86 21.73 38.33 26.13
CA SER A 86 21.31 36.97 26.49
C SER A 86 19.78 36.78 26.47
N CYS A 87 18.99 37.80 26.83
CA CYS A 87 17.53 37.71 26.77
C CYS A 87 17.01 37.53 25.33
N CYS A 88 17.55 38.29 24.37
CA CYS A 88 17.18 38.17 22.96
C CYS A 88 17.59 36.83 22.35
N LEU A 89 18.79 36.33 22.66
CA LEU A 89 19.28 35.03 22.17
C LEU A 89 18.45 33.86 22.72
N VAL A 90 18.08 33.90 24.01
CA VAL A 90 17.18 32.90 24.61
C VAL A 90 15.80 32.93 23.95
N GLY A 91 15.25 34.12 23.70
CA GLY A 91 13.97 34.27 23.00
C GLY A 91 13.98 33.65 21.59
N GLN A 92 15.04 33.87 20.82
CA GLN A 92 15.22 33.26 19.49
C GLN A 92 15.38 31.74 19.58
N GLY A 93 16.17 31.24 20.52
CA GLY A 93 16.35 29.80 20.75
C GLY A 93 15.03 29.10 21.12
N LEU A 94 14.23 29.72 21.99
CA LEU A 94 12.90 29.22 22.36
C LEU A 94 11.94 29.21 21.17
N LEU A 95 11.98 30.22 20.30
CA LEU A 95 11.16 30.27 19.08
C LEU A 95 11.51 29.12 18.13
N VAL A 96 12.81 28.88 17.88
CA VAL A 96 13.27 27.77 17.04
C VAL A 96 12.89 26.42 17.65
N LEU A 97 13.01 26.27 18.97
CA LEU A 97 12.58 25.07 19.68
C LEU A 97 11.06 24.85 19.55
N GLY A 98 10.26 25.92 19.66
CA GLY A 98 8.82 25.86 19.45
C GLY A 98 8.44 25.40 18.04
N LEU A 99 9.13 25.93 17.02
CA LEU A 99 8.97 25.48 15.63
C LEU A 99 9.36 24.01 15.44
N LEU A 100 10.43 23.55 16.09
CA LEU A 100 10.84 22.14 16.07
C LEU A 100 9.72 21.23 16.63
N VAL A 101 9.18 21.58 17.79
CA VAL A 101 8.07 20.83 18.43
C VAL A 101 6.82 20.84 17.56
N PHE A 102 6.48 21.98 16.94
CA PHE A 102 5.34 22.08 16.04
C PHE A 102 5.51 21.21 14.79
N ASN A 103 6.69 21.21 14.16
CA ASN A 103 6.95 20.32 13.01
C ASN A 103 6.84 18.84 13.41
N LEU A 104 7.36 18.47 14.59
CA LEU A 104 7.24 17.10 15.10
C LEU A 104 5.80 16.73 15.47
N SER A 105 4.97 17.67 15.96
CA SER A 105 3.58 17.38 16.28
C SER A 105 2.74 17.15 15.02
N VAL A 106 2.92 17.99 13.99
CA VAL A 106 2.27 17.82 12.67
C VAL A 106 2.68 16.50 12.04
N ALA A 107 3.96 16.16 12.11
CA ALA A 107 4.51 14.88 11.67
C ALA A 107 3.82 13.67 12.29
N LEU A 108 3.76 13.66 13.62
CA LEU A 108 3.14 12.59 14.40
C LEU A 108 1.64 12.52 14.12
N TRP A 109 0.99 13.67 13.95
CA TRP A 109 -0.42 13.74 13.61
C TRP A 109 -0.72 13.16 12.23
N ASP A 110 0.04 13.56 11.20
CA ASP A 110 -0.08 13.08 9.83
C ASP A 110 0.17 11.56 9.75
N ALA A 111 1.17 11.05 10.47
CA ALA A 111 1.42 9.61 10.58
C ALA A 111 0.24 8.88 11.25
N ARG A 112 -0.28 9.41 12.36
CA ARG A 112 -1.43 8.84 13.06
C ARG A 112 -2.67 8.79 12.15
N LEU A 113 -2.96 9.87 11.41
CA LEU A 113 -4.07 9.92 10.47
C LEU A 113 -3.91 8.88 9.36
N ARG A 114 -2.73 8.79 8.73
CA ARG A 114 -2.48 7.80 7.66
C ARG A 114 -2.81 6.37 8.10
N HIS A 115 -2.31 5.95 9.26
CA HIS A 115 -2.56 4.58 9.75
C HIS A 115 -4.04 4.33 10.08
N GLN A 116 -4.73 5.33 10.65
CA GLN A 116 -6.15 5.19 10.97
C GLN A 116 -7.05 5.24 9.73
N GLU A 117 -6.75 6.12 8.79
CA GLU A 117 -7.53 6.30 7.57
C GLU A 117 -7.40 5.13 6.63
N MET A 118 -6.19 4.60 6.41
CA MET A 118 -5.99 3.46 5.52
C MET A 118 -6.76 2.22 6.01
N TYR A 119 -6.70 1.95 7.32
CA TYR A 119 -7.44 0.85 7.92
C TYR A 119 -8.97 1.04 7.80
N LYS A 120 -9.49 2.24 8.10
CA LYS A 120 -10.92 2.54 7.94
C LYS A 120 -11.38 2.39 6.50
N LYS A 121 -10.62 2.92 5.53
CA LYS A 121 -10.93 2.79 4.10
C LYS A 121 -10.92 1.33 3.65
N ALA A 122 -9.98 0.53 4.14
CA ALA A 122 -9.94 -0.89 3.82
C ALA A 122 -11.17 -1.63 4.39
N LEU A 123 -11.60 -1.31 5.61
CA LEU A 123 -12.86 -1.82 6.17
C LEU A 123 -14.08 -1.39 5.34
N ASP A 124 -14.14 -0.14 4.90
CA ASP A 124 -15.24 0.31 4.04
C ASP A 124 -15.27 -0.49 2.73
N VAL A 125 -14.10 -0.72 2.11
CA VAL A 125 -13.98 -1.54 0.90
C VAL A 125 -14.42 -2.99 1.14
N THR A 126 -14.08 -3.61 2.28
CA THR A 126 -14.54 -4.99 2.56
C THR A 126 -16.05 -5.08 2.72
N THR A 127 -16.70 -4.07 3.31
CA THR A 127 -18.18 -4.04 3.38
C THR A 127 -18.82 -3.96 2.01
N VAL A 128 -18.25 -3.15 1.10
CA VAL A 128 -18.70 -3.06 -0.29
C VAL A 128 -18.47 -4.38 -1.02
N LEU A 129 -17.28 -4.98 -0.85
CA LEU A 129 -16.91 -6.22 -1.52
C LEU A 129 -17.82 -7.38 -1.09
N LYS A 130 -18.14 -7.49 0.21
CA LYS A 130 -19.08 -8.49 0.73
C LYS A 130 -20.47 -8.33 0.10
N ARG A 131 -20.98 -7.10 0.06
CA ARG A 131 -22.27 -6.80 -0.58
C ARG A 131 -22.26 -7.13 -2.07
N CYS A 132 -21.16 -6.83 -2.77
CA CYS A 132 -20.99 -7.17 -4.17
C CYS A 132 -20.91 -8.68 -4.39
N ALA A 133 -20.25 -9.45 -3.53
CA ALA A 133 -20.17 -10.89 -3.65
C ALA A 133 -21.55 -11.58 -3.52
N GLU A 134 -22.46 -11.01 -2.71
CA GLU A 134 -23.81 -11.55 -2.50
C GLU A 134 -24.81 -11.13 -3.59
N ILE A 135 -24.71 -9.89 -4.09
CA ILE A 135 -25.76 -9.28 -4.94
C ILE A 135 -25.34 -9.19 -6.41
N CYS A 136 -24.04 -9.01 -6.70
CA CYS A 136 -23.61 -8.70 -8.06
C CYS A 136 -23.51 -9.97 -8.91
N HIS A 137 -24.34 -10.03 -9.95
CA HIS A 137 -24.16 -10.95 -11.05
C HIS A 137 -23.34 -10.28 -12.16
N TRP A 138 -22.01 -10.44 -12.11
CA TRP A 138 -21.13 -9.85 -13.11
C TRP A 138 -21.22 -10.62 -14.42
N LYS A 139 -21.52 -9.91 -15.52
CA LYS A 139 -21.50 -10.47 -16.87
C LYS A 139 -20.23 -10.08 -17.58
N GLU A 140 -19.86 -10.83 -18.62
CA GLU A 140 -18.68 -10.53 -19.46
C GLU A 140 -18.68 -9.09 -19.98
N THR A 141 -19.85 -8.58 -20.37
CA THR A 141 -20.04 -7.20 -20.89
C THR A 141 -19.70 -6.11 -19.89
N ASN A 142 -19.61 -6.43 -18.60
CA ASN A 142 -19.27 -5.47 -17.55
C ASN A 142 -17.76 -5.33 -17.38
N TYR A 143 -16.96 -6.20 -17.98
CA TYR A 143 -15.51 -6.06 -17.98
C TYR A 143 -15.06 -5.11 -19.10
N PRO A 144 -13.94 -4.39 -18.90
CA PRO A 144 -13.28 -3.67 -19.98
C PRO A 144 -13.04 -4.58 -21.19
N HIS A 145 -13.15 -4.03 -22.39
CA HIS A 145 -12.85 -4.77 -23.61
C HIS A 145 -11.41 -5.29 -23.61
N LEU A 146 -11.20 -6.48 -24.17
CA LEU A 146 -9.88 -7.09 -24.32
C LEU A 146 -8.91 -6.24 -25.16
N CYS A 147 -9.47 -5.46 -26.10
CA CYS A 147 -8.75 -4.54 -26.97
C CYS A 147 -8.56 -3.15 -26.36
N SER A 148 -8.92 -2.93 -25.09
CA SER A 148 -8.70 -1.64 -24.44
C SER A 148 -7.19 -1.33 -24.43
N PRO A 149 -6.78 -0.10 -24.78
CA PRO A 149 -5.37 0.27 -24.73
C PRO A 149 -4.84 0.20 -23.29
N TYR A 150 -3.54 -0.01 -23.17
CA TYR A 150 -2.88 0.03 -21.87
C TYR A 150 -3.03 1.43 -21.24
N SER A 151 -3.45 1.47 -19.98
CA SER A 151 -3.53 2.69 -19.19
C SER A 151 -2.47 2.65 -18.08
N PRO A 152 -1.71 3.74 -17.88
CA PRO A 152 -0.78 3.81 -16.75
C PRO A 152 -1.52 3.82 -15.40
N CYS A 153 -2.82 4.14 -15.38
CA CYS A 153 -3.60 4.28 -14.16
C CYS A 153 -4.19 2.96 -13.66
N ILE A 154 -4.42 1.97 -14.54
CA ILE A 154 -5.02 0.68 -14.19
C ILE A 154 -4.34 -0.42 -15.00
N THR A 155 -3.67 -1.33 -14.31
CA THR A 155 -3.11 -2.55 -14.91
C THR A 155 -4.20 -3.61 -15.04
N LEU A 156 -4.43 -4.07 -16.27
CA LEU A 156 -5.40 -5.11 -16.58
C LEU A 156 -4.68 -6.40 -17.01
N GLN A 157 -5.22 -7.53 -16.58
CA GLN A 157 -4.74 -8.87 -16.89
C GLN A 157 -5.84 -9.65 -17.59
N TRP A 158 -5.47 -10.38 -18.64
CA TRP A 158 -6.38 -11.36 -19.22
C TRP A 158 -6.50 -12.54 -18.27
N THR A 159 -7.71 -12.79 -17.81
CA THR A 159 -8.01 -13.87 -16.87
C THR A 159 -9.16 -14.71 -17.38
N TYR A 160 -9.08 -16.01 -17.12
CA TYR A 160 -10.22 -16.89 -17.30
C TYR A 160 -11.14 -16.78 -16.09
N ARG A 161 -12.35 -16.28 -16.31
CA ARG A 161 -13.44 -16.31 -15.33
C ARG A 161 -14.73 -16.74 -15.97
N ASP A 162 -15.50 -17.56 -15.24
CA ASP A 162 -16.77 -18.12 -15.71
C ASP A 162 -16.67 -18.78 -17.10
N GLY A 163 -15.50 -19.40 -17.40
CA GLY A 163 -15.22 -20.05 -18.68
C GLY A 163 -14.93 -19.12 -19.85
N ARG A 164 -14.73 -17.82 -19.63
CA ARG A 164 -14.42 -16.83 -20.67
C ARG A 164 -13.17 -16.03 -20.31
N VAL A 165 -12.48 -15.52 -21.33
CA VAL A 165 -11.34 -14.62 -21.13
C VAL A 165 -11.86 -13.20 -20.96
N VAL A 166 -11.59 -12.61 -19.80
CA VAL A 166 -12.00 -11.25 -19.46
C VAL A 166 -10.79 -10.40 -19.13
N ASN A 167 -10.93 -9.08 -19.29
CA ASN A 167 -9.89 -8.14 -18.93
C ASN A 167 -10.11 -7.66 -17.49
N LEU A 168 -9.34 -8.19 -16.55
CA LEU A 168 -9.55 -7.97 -15.11
C LEU A 168 -8.46 -7.07 -14.52
N PRO A 169 -8.82 -6.03 -13.75
CA PRO A 169 -7.84 -5.26 -12.97
C PRO A 169 -7.05 -6.13 -12.00
N TRP A 170 -5.75 -5.86 -11.86
CA TRP A 170 -4.89 -6.62 -10.94
C TRP A 170 -5.40 -6.61 -9.50
N ALA A 171 -6.05 -5.53 -9.07
CA ALA A 171 -6.62 -5.42 -7.73
C ALA A 171 -7.75 -6.42 -7.43
N LEU A 172 -8.30 -7.10 -8.45
CA LEU A 172 -9.37 -8.09 -8.31
C LEU A 172 -8.88 -9.53 -8.56
N LEU A 173 -7.57 -9.72 -8.82
CA LEU A 173 -6.96 -11.04 -8.94
C LEU A 173 -6.89 -11.72 -7.59
N VAL A 174 -7.13 -13.03 -7.56
CA VAL A 174 -7.01 -13.86 -6.36
C VAL A 174 -6.16 -15.09 -6.60
N ALA A 175 -5.71 -15.73 -5.52
CA ALA A 175 -5.02 -16.99 -5.60
C ALA A 175 -5.89 -18.08 -6.25
N GLY A 176 -5.34 -18.71 -7.28
CA GLY A 176 -6.00 -19.73 -8.10
C GLY A 176 -6.63 -19.22 -9.39
N ASP A 177 -6.65 -17.90 -9.65
CA ASP A 177 -7.08 -17.38 -10.96
C ASP A 177 -6.13 -17.84 -12.08
N THR A 178 -6.70 -18.31 -13.18
CA THR A 178 -5.93 -18.67 -14.39
C THR A 178 -5.73 -17.43 -15.25
N VAL A 179 -4.49 -16.97 -15.36
CA VAL A 179 -4.14 -15.74 -16.09
C VAL A 179 -3.39 -16.06 -17.38
N MET A 180 -3.66 -15.29 -18.44
CA MET A 180 -2.92 -15.37 -19.69
C MET A 180 -1.90 -14.22 -19.74
N ILE A 181 -0.62 -14.55 -19.78
CA ILE A 181 0.47 -13.57 -19.82
C ILE A 181 0.92 -13.39 -21.27
N ARG A 182 0.94 -12.14 -21.74
CA ARG A 182 1.43 -11.78 -23.07
C ARG A 182 2.94 -11.49 -23.02
N PRO A 183 3.69 -11.73 -24.10
CA PRO A 183 5.09 -11.36 -24.16
C PRO A 183 5.31 -9.88 -23.81
N GLY A 184 6.21 -9.60 -22.87
CA GLY A 184 6.53 -8.24 -22.40
C GLY A 184 5.57 -7.66 -21.34
N GLN A 185 4.57 -8.43 -20.89
CA GLN A 185 3.72 -8.05 -19.77
C GLN A 185 4.27 -8.64 -18.46
N PRO A 186 4.45 -7.86 -17.39
CA PRO A 186 4.96 -8.37 -16.13
C PRO A 186 3.97 -9.34 -15.48
N ALA A 187 4.47 -10.36 -14.79
CA ALA A 187 3.63 -11.25 -14.01
C ALA A 187 3.00 -10.51 -12.80
N PRO A 188 1.69 -10.71 -12.54
CA PRO A 188 0.98 -10.03 -11.44
C PRO A 188 1.44 -10.46 -10.05
N GLY A 189 1.92 -11.70 -9.94
CA GLY A 189 2.31 -12.31 -8.69
C GLY A 189 3.13 -13.57 -8.94
N HIS A 190 3.10 -14.48 -7.98
CA HIS A 190 3.66 -15.81 -8.16
C HIS A 190 2.73 -16.64 -9.05
N CYS A 191 3.18 -16.97 -10.26
CA CYS A 191 2.37 -17.70 -11.24
C CYS A 191 3.05 -19.02 -11.60
N THR A 192 2.28 -20.11 -11.51
CA THR A 192 2.69 -21.44 -11.95
C THR A 192 2.17 -21.69 -13.36
N PRO A 193 3.00 -22.17 -14.30
CA PRO A 193 2.56 -22.45 -15.66
C PRO A 193 1.54 -23.58 -15.70
N LEU A 194 0.46 -23.38 -16.47
CA LEU A 194 -0.57 -24.38 -16.68
C LEU A 194 -0.23 -25.24 -17.90
N GLY A 195 0.00 -26.54 -17.68
CA GLY A 195 0.19 -27.52 -18.75
C GLY A 195 1.64 -27.78 -19.18
N ASP A 196 2.60 -26.95 -18.78
CA ASP A 196 4.02 -27.16 -19.05
C ASP A 196 4.85 -27.11 -17.75
N LYS A 197 5.34 -28.28 -17.33
CA LYS A 197 6.12 -28.42 -16.08
C LYS A 197 7.57 -27.96 -16.23
N GLU A 198 8.03 -27.74 -17.46
CA GLU A 198 9.40 -27.27 -17.74
C GLU A 198 9.48 -25.74 -17.80
N CYS A 199 8.32 -25.06 -17.88
CA CYS A 199 8.28 -23.60 -17.82
C CYS A 199 8.64 -23.11 -16.40
N PRO A 200 9.48 -22.07 -16.27
CA PRO A 200 9.83 -21.52 -14.96
C PRO A 200 8.62 -20.85 -14.31
N GLU A 201 8.54 -20.94 -12.98
CA GLU A 201 7.60 -20.15 -12.19
C GLU A 201 7.92 -18.66 -12.33
N LEU A 202 6.91 -17.84 -12.58
CA LEU A 202 7.08 -16.40 -12.72
C LEU A 202 6.88 -15.72 -11.36
N ARG A 203 7.78 -14.80 -11.01
CA ARG A 203 7.62 -13.93 -9.84
C ARG A 203 7.11 -12.56 -10.26
N ARG A 204 6.58 -11.83 -9.29
CA ARG A 204 6.01 -10.50 -9.51
C ARG A 204 7.02 -9.58 -10.19
N GLY A 205 6.67 -9.08 -11.38
CA GLY A 205 7.49 -8.13 -12.15
C GLY A 205 8.50 -8.76 -13.11
N GLU A 206 8.55 -10.09 -13.21
CA GLU A 206 9.29 -10.82 -14.25
C GLU A 206 8.49 -10.98 -15.54
#